data_AF-A0A2I0B9D1-F1
#
_entry.id   AF-A0A2I0B9D1-F1
#
_cell.length_a   1.000
_cell.length_b   1.000
_cell.length_c   1.000
_cell.angle_alpha   90.00
_cell.angle_beta   90.00
_cell.angle_gamma   90.00
#
_symmetry.space_group_name_H-M   'P 1'
#
loop_
_entity.id
_entity.type
_entity.pdbx_description
1 polymer ?
#
loop_
_entity_poly.entity_id
_entity_poly.type
_entity_poly.pdbx_seq_one_letter_code
_entity_poly.pdbx_strand_id
1 'polypeptide(L)'
;MQAKGEGAVAFTAATAGAVKSPASADTRGKHMISAELKRLEQEGRFLEEELEELEKTEKVSAALQELLHKMENKADPLLPITHGPANASWERWFEGPQDFHSCKCWIL
;
A
#
# COMPACT_ATOMS: atom_id res chain seq x y z
N MET A 1 -83.22 -12.04 4.18
CA MET A 1 -83.81 -10.78 4.68
C MET A 1 -82.71 -9.94 5.32
N GLN A 2 -82.75 -8.65 5.03
CA GLN A 2 -82.08 -7.52 5.67
C GLN A 2 -80.53 -7.43 5.73
N ALA A 3 -80.10 -6.30 5.17
CA ALA A 3 -78.77 -5.74 5.13
C ALA A 3 -78.45 -4.90 6.38
N LYS A 4 -77.22 -4.38 6.38
CA LYS A 4 -76.83 -2.99 6.70
C LYS A 4 -76.07 -2.79 8.00
N GLY A 5 -74.90 -2.16 7.85
CA GLY A 5 -74.06 -1.70 8.95
C GLY A 5 -72.77 -1.06 8.45
N GLU A 6 -72.87 -0.07 7.55
CA GLU A 6 -71.79 0.89 7.30
C GLU A 6 -71.68 1.84 8.48
N GLY A 7 -70.51 1.89 9.11
CA GLY A 7 -70.15 2.88 10.12
C GLY A 7 -68.82 3.53 9.73
N ALA A 8 -68.93 4.66 9.04
CA ALA A 8 -67.80 5.52 8.69
C ALA A 8 -67.20 6.14 9.96
N VAL A 9 -65.89 5.96 10.17
CA VAL A 9 -65.13 6.70 11.18
C VAL A 9 -64.30 7.74 10.46
N ALA A 10 -64.71 9.00 10.57
CA ALA A 10 -63.98 10.14 10.07
C ALA A 10 -62.73 10.37 10.95
N PHE A 11 -61.54 10.18 10.38
CA PHE A 11 -60.29 10.61 11.01
C PHE A 11 -60.01 12.06 10.62
N THR A 12 -60.28 12.98 11.54
CA THR A 12 -60.00 14.41 11.37
C THR A 12 -58.50 14.66 11.35
N ALA A 13 -58.00 15.21 10.25
CA ALA A 13 -56.60 15.59 10.09
C ALA A 13 -56.23 16.79 10.97
N ALA A 14 -55.30 16.59 11.89
CA ALA A 14 -54.68 17.65 12.67
C ALA A 14 -53.62 18.40 11.84
N THR A 15 -53.54 19.69 12.09
CA THR A 15 -52.96 20.76 11.28
C THR A 15 -51.43 20.76 11.17
N ALA A 16 -50.97 21.00 9.94
CA ALA A 16 -49.75 21.70 9.51
C ALA A 16 -48.68 22.00 10.57
N GLY A 17 -47.78 21.03 10.78
CA GLY A 17 -46.42 21.29 11.23
C GLY A 17 -45.54 21.63 10.01
N ALA A 18 -44.85 22.77 10.07
CA ALA A 18 -44.00 23.30 9.00
C ALA A 18 -42.98 22.27 8.49
N VAL A 19 -43.17 21.80 7.24
CA VAL A 19 -42.14 21.05 6.51
C VAL A 19 -41.12 22.05 6.00
N LYS A 20 -40.01 22.20 6.73
CA LYS A 20 -38.76 22.71 6.13
C LYS A 20 -38.32 21.67 5.10
N SER A 21 -38.26 22.06 3.83
CA SER A 21 -37.90 21.18 2.71
C SER A 21 -36.54 20.48 2.92
N PRO A 22 -36.43 19.15 2.73
CA PRO A 22 -35.17 18.41 2.87
C PRO A 22 -34.29 18.42 1.61
N ALA A 23 -34.66 19.18 0.57
CA ALA A 23 -34.02 19.09 -0.76
C ALA A 23 -32.51 19.42 -0.79
N SER A 24 -32.00 20.20 0.18
CA SER A 24 -30.58 20.53 0.27
C SER A 24 -29.72 19.44 0.93
N ALA A 25 -30.30 18.56 1.75
CA ALA A 25 -29.56 17.50 2.44
C ALA A 25 -29.35 16.27 1.54
N ASP A 26 -30.30 16.04 0.63
CA ASP A 26 -30.36 14.87 -0.25
C ASP A 26 -29.23 14.88 -1.31
N THR A 27 -28.87 16.07 -1.80
CA THR A 27 -27.75 16.22 -2.74
C THR A 27 -26.39 16.00 -2.07
N ARG A 28 -26.20 16.42 -0.82
CA ARG A 28 -24.94 16.20 -0.08
C ARG A 28 -24.69 14.71 0.16
N GLY A 29 -25.73 13.96 0.55
CA GLY A 29 -25.64 12.51 0.68
C GLY A 29 -25.30 11.83 -0.64
N LYS A 30 -25.95 12.25 -1.74
CA LYS A 30 -25.66 11.72 -3.08
C LYS A 30 -24.21 11.90 -3.52
N HIS A 31 -23.60 13.06 -3.29
CA HIS A 31 -22.19 13.30 -3.65
C HIS A 31 -21.24 12.43 -2.81
N MET A 32 -21.53 12.29 -1.51
CA MET A 32 -20.74 11.42 -0.63
C MET A 32 -20.82 9.96 -1.07
N ILE A 33 -22.02 9.44 -1.35
CA ILE A 33 -22.21 8.08 -1.85
C ILE A 33 -21.50 7.89 -3.20
N SER A 34 -21.59 8.87 -4.10
CA SER A 34 -20.93 8.80 -5.40
C SER A 34 -19.40 8.84 -5.30
N ALA A 35 -18.86 9.58 -4.33
CA ALA A 35 -17.41 9.64 -4.09
C ALA A 35 -16.90 8.30 -3.54
N GLU A 36 -17.63 7.71 -2.59
CA GLU A 36 -17.27 6.41 -2.03
C GLU A 36 -17.39 5.29 -3.07
N LEU A 37 -18.43 5.32 -3.90
CA LEU A 37 -18.57 4.39 -5.02
C LEU A 37 -17.38 4.48 -5.97
N LYS A 38 -16.99 5.69 -6.38
CA LYS A 38 -15.81 5.90 -7.24
C LYS A 38 -14.51 5.44 -6.59
N ARG A 39 -14.37 5.62 -5.27
CA ARG A 39 -13.21 5.13 -4.51
C ARG A 39 -13.13 3.61 -4.58
N LEU A 40 -14.24 2.92 -4.30
CA LEU A 40 -14.34 1.46 -4.37
C LEU A 40 -14.13 0.93 -5.78
N GLU A 41 -14.67 1.60 -6.80
CA GLU A 41 -14.43 1.23 -8.22
C GLU A 41 -12.96 1.36 -8.59
N GLN A 42 -12.25 2.39 -8.11
CA GLN A 42 -10.81 2.53 -8.33
C GLN A 42 -10.01 1.46 -7.59
N GLU A 43 -10.39 1.15 -6.34
CA GLU A 43 -9.77 0.09 -5.56
C GLU A 43 -9.97 -1.28 -6.22
N GLY A 44 -11.16 -1.56 -6.74
CA GLY A 44 -11.44 -2.76 -7.52
C GLY A 44 -10.55 -2.89 -8.74
N ARG A 45 -10.42 -1.82 -9.56
CA ARG A 45 -9.52 -1.81 -10.71
C ARG A 45 -8.06 -2.05 -10.32
N PHE A 46 -7.60 -1.40 -9.26
CA PHE A 46 -6.22 -1.56 -8.78
C PHE A 46 -5.93 -3.00 -8.37
N LEU A 47 -6.85 -3.64 -7.64
CA LEU A 47 -6.70 -5.04 -7.23
C LEU A 47 -6.72 -6.00 -8.42
N GLU A 48 -7.55 -5.73 -9.44
CA GLU A 48 -7.56 -6.51 -10.68
C GLU A 48 -6.21 -6.41 -11.43
N GLU A 49 -5.64 -5.20 -11.53
CA GLU A 49 -4.31 -4.96 -12.11
C GLU A 49 -3.20 -5.68 -11.32
N GLU A 50 -3.21 -5.57 -9.98
CA GLU A 50 -2.23 -6.26 -9.12
C GLU A 50 -2.32 -7.78 -9.26
N LEU A 51 -3.53 -8.33 -9.38
CA LEU A 51 -3.73 -9.75 -9.56
C LEU A 51 -3.18 -10.24 -10.91
N GLU A 52 -3.40 -9.46 -11.98
CA GLU A 52 -2.85 -9.75 -13.31
C GLU A 52 -1.31 -9.77 -13.27
N GLU A 53 -0.68 -8.83 -12.56
CA GLU A 53 0.77 -8.82 -12.38
C GLU A 53 1.26 -10.02 -11.56
N LEU A 54 0.56 -10.38 -10.47
CA LEU A 54 0.89 -11.56 -9.68
C LEU A 54 0.81 -12.86 -10.49
N GLU A 55 -0.14 -12.99 -11.41
CA GLU A 55 -0.23 -14.16 -12.30
C GLU A 55 0.97 -14.25 -13.27
N LYS A 56 1.52 -13.10 -13.68
CA LYS A 56 2.73 -13.04 -14.52
C LYS A 56 4.01 -13.26 -13.74
N THR A 57 4.00 -13.06 -12.41
CA THR A 57 5.22 -13.23 -11.60
C THR A 57 5.70 -14.67 -11.57
N GLU A 58 7.02 -14.85 -11.62
CA GLU A 58 7.63 -16.17 -11.51
C GLU A 58 7.50 -16.72 -10.08
N LYS A 59 7.52 -18.05 -9.95
CA LYS A 59 7.57 -18.71 -8.64
C LYS A 59 8.71 -18.17 -7.80
N VAL A 60 8.41 -17.88 -6.54
CA VAL A 60 9.41 -17.45 -5.53
C VAL A 60 10.59 -18.43 -5.44
N SER A 61 10.36 -19.73 -5.64
CA SER A 61 11.42 -20.74 -5.65
C SER A 61 12.48 -20.49 -6.72
N ALA A 62 12.08 -20.06 -7.92
CA ALA A 62 13.00 -19.80 -9.02
C ALA A 62 13.75 -18.48 -8.81
N ALA A 63 13.05 -17.42 -8.39
CA ALA A 63 13.67 -16.15 -8.02
C ALA A 63 14.71 -16.31 -6.88
N LEU A 64 14.42 -17.16 -5.89
CA LEU A 64 15.34 -17.46 -4.80
C LEU A 64 16.56 -18.28 -5.26
N GLN A 65 16.36 -19.25 -6.16
CA GLN A 65 17.47 -20.00 -6.76
C GLN A 65 18.41 -19.09 -7.55
N GLU A 66 17.87 -18.16 -8.33
CA GLU A 66 18.68 -17.17 -9.05
C GLU A 66 19.45 -16.25 -8.08
N LEU A 67 18.79 -15.81 -7.00
CA LEU A 67 19.42 -15.00 -5.97
C LEU A 67 20.58 -15.75 -5.30
N LEU A 68 20.37 -17.00 -4.87
CA LEU A 68 21.40 -17.83 -4.26
C LEU A 68 22.57 -18.04 -5.23
N HIS A 69 22.29 -18.34 -6.50
CA HIS A 69 23.32 -18.48 -7.51
C HIS A 69 24.16 -17.19 -7.67
N LYS A 70 23.53 -16.01 -7.64
CA LYS A 70 24.26 -14.73 -7.68
C LYS A 70 25.12 -14.51 -6.43
N MET A 71 24.63 -14.90 -5.26
CA MET A 71 25.36 -14.77 -3.99
C MET A 71 26.56 -15.72 -3.92
N GLU A 72 26.41 -16.96 -4.37
CA GLU A 72 27.48 -17.97 -4.33
C GLU A 72 28.61 -17.69 -5.33
N ASN A 73 28.26 -17.15 -6.52
CA ASN A 73 29.24 -16.93 -7.59
C ASN A 73 29.92 -15.56 -7.57
N LYS A 74 29.46 -14.65 -6.72
CA LYS A 74 30.07 -13.32 -6.57
C LYS A 74 30.86 -13.27 -5.26
N ALA A 75 32.18 -13.14 -5.37
CA ALA A 75 33.04 -12.93 -4.21
C ALA A 75 32.64 -11.65 -3.46
N ASP A 76 32.26 -11.78 -2.19
CA ASP A 76 31.99 -10.64 -1.31
C ASP A 76 33.21 -10.35 -0.43
N PRO A 77 33.93 -9.23 -0.66
CA PRO A 77 35.15 -8.87 0.06
C PRO A 77 34.96 -8.60 1.56
N LEU A 78 33.71 -8.49 2.03
CA LEU A 78 33.40 -8.28 3.44
C LEU A 78 33.15 -9.59 4.20
N LEU A 79 33.10 -10.73 3.51
CA LEU A 79 32.91 -12.03 4.16
C LEU A 79 34.26 -12.61 4.61
N PRO A 80 34.32 -13.27 5.79
CA PRO A 80 35.54 -13.89 6.31
C PRO A 80 36.18 -14.93 5.38
N ILE A 81 35.38 -15.49 4.45
CA ILE A 81 35.82 -16.47 3.46
C ILE A 81 35.39 -15.95 2.10
N THR A 82 36.32 -15.32 1.39
CA THR A 82 36.14 -14.87 0.00
C THR A 82 36.62 -15.95 -0.97
N HIS A 83 35.73 -16.49 -1.78
CA HIS A 83 36.11 -17.32 -2.93
C HIS A 83 36.49 -16.42 -4.10
N GLY A 84 37.79 -16.11 -4.25
CA GLY A 84 38.29 -15.29 -5.36
C GLY A 84 39.68 -14.70 -5.08
N PRO A 85 40.36 -14.15 -6.09
CA PRO A 85 41.61 -13.44 -5.88
C PRO A 85 41.38 -12.21 -4.98
N ALA A 86 42.26 -12.00 -4.01
CA ALA A 86 42.22 -10.83 -3.14
C ALA A 86 42.22 -9.55 -3.99
N ASN A 87 41.24 -8.68 -3.74
CA ASN A 87 41.15 -7.43 -4.48
C ASN A 87 42.10 -6.40 -3.85
N ALA A 88 43.29 -6.23 -4.43
CA ALA A 88 44.32 -5.30 -3.96
C ALA A 88 43.84 -3.84 -3.84
N SER A 89 42.77 -3.44 -4.53
CA SER A 89 42.21 -2.09 -4.38
C SER A 89 41.42 -1.89 -3.08
N TRP A 90 40.94 -2.97 -2.45
CA TRP A 90 40.29 -2.95 -1.14
C TRP A 90 41.30 -2.88 0.00
N GLU A 91 42.47 -3.51 -0.15
CA GLU A 91 43.59 -3.38 0.80
C GLU A 91 43.90 -1.91 1.07
N ARG A 92 43.87 -1.03 0.05
CA ARG A 92 44.09 0.41 0.22
C ARG A 92 43.08 1.12 1.15
N TRP A 93 41.88 0.58 1.34
CA TRP A 93 40.87 1.15 2.26
C TRP A 93 41.02 0.62 3.69
N PHE A 94 41.62 -0.56 3.86
CA PHE A 94 41.84 -1.20 5.16
C PHE A 94 43.26 -1.03 5.70
N GLU A 95 44.23 -0.81 4.82
CA GLU A 95 45.54 -0.28 5.16
C GLU A 95 45.33 1.18 5.57
N GLY A 96 45.33 1.42 6.88
CA GLY A 96 45.34 2.77 7.44
C GLY A 96 46.46 3.63 6.82
N PRO A 97 46.45 4.95 7.05
CA PRO A 97 47.28 5.91 6.33
C PRO A 97 48.71 5.40 6.07
N GLN A 98 49.06 5.19 4.80
CA GLN A 98 50.38 4.71 4.34
C GLN A 98 51.50 5.75 4.50
N ASP A 99 51.30 6.77 5.33
CA ASP A 99 52.25 7.85 5.50
C ASP A 99 53.42 7.39 6.37
N PHE A 100 54.40 6.79 5.71
CA PHE A 100 55.77 6.58 6.15
C PHE A 100 56.52 7.90 6.32
N HIS A 101 55.97 8.90 6.99
CA HIS A 101 56.77 9.93 7.62
C HIS A 101 56.07 10.31 8.92
N SER A 102 56.62 9.80 10.02
CA SER A 102 56.24 10.15 11.39
C SER A 102 56.07 11.66 11.55
N CYS A 103 54.86 12.20 11.39
CA CYS A 103 54.59 13.55 11.88
C CYS A 103 54.54 13.44 13.41
N LYS A 104 55.56 14.00 14.06
CA LYS A 104 55.63 14.21 15.51
C LYS A 104 54.71 15.36 15.95
N CYS A 105 53.50 15.43 15.41
CA CYS A 105 52.54 16.43 15.84
C CYS A 105 51.90 15.92 17.14
N TRP A 106 52.30 16.51 18.27
CA TRP A 106 51.66 16.31 19.56
C TRP A 106 50.30 16.99 19.50
N ILE A 107 49.23 16.21 19.64
CA ILE A 107 47.88 16.76 19.81
C ILE A 107 47.85 17.45 21.18
N LEU A 108 47.55 18.76 21.16
CA LEU A 108 47.29 19.59 22.33
C LEU A 108 45.91 19.30 22.91
#